data_AF-A0A5E4JER2-F1
#
_entry.id   AF-A0A5E4JER2-F1
#
_cell.length_a   1.000
_cell.length_b   1.000
_cell.length_c   1.000
_cell.angle_alpha   90.00
_cell.angle_beta   90.00
_cell.angle_gamma   90.00
#
_symmetry.space_group_name_H-M   'P 1'
#
loop_
_entity.id
_entity.type
_entity.pdbx_description
1 polymer ?
#
loop_
_entity_poly.entity_id
_entity_poly.type
_entity_poly.pdbx_seq_one_letter_code
_entity_poly.pdbx_strand_id
1 'polypeptide(L)' 'MIYALIALSYLIGGLRLLFSSKFKYTVFLSMGFILLGIHYILKSITIVDSLVEIVFSVPLLIAAFLFMMAPIIFIKGDKK' A
#
# COMPACT_ATOMS: atom_id res chain seq x y z
N MET A 1 -6.35 -12.70 13.65
CA MET A 1 -6.74 -13.53 12.47
C MET A 1 -7.31 -12.68 11.32
N ILE A 2 -8.31 -11.82 11.54
CA ILE A 2 -8.91 -10.97 10.49
C ILE A 2 -7.89 -10.04 9.79
N TYR A 3 -7.03 -9.34 10.54
CA TYR A 3 -6.02 -8.45 9.95
C TYR A 3 -5.01 -9.16 9.04
N ALA A 4 -4.68 -10.42 9.35
CA ALA A 4 -3.77 -11.22 8.52
C ALA A 4 -4.40 -11.58 7.16
N LEU A 5 -5.71 -11.87 7.13
CA LEU A 5 -6.44 -12.12 5.89
C LEU A 5 -6.54 -10.85 5.03
N ILE A 6 -6.87 -9.72 5.67
CA ILE A 6 -6.92 -8.41 5.01
C ILE A 6 -5.56 -8.06 4.41
N ALA A 7 -4.48 -8.26 5.18
CA ALA A 7 -3.13 -8.03 4.70
C ALA A 7 -2.78 -8.90 3.48
N LEU A 8 -3.13 -10.19 3.54
CA LEU A 8 -2.88 -11.11 2.45
C LEU A 8 -3.61 -10.68 1.16
N SER A 9 -4.87 -10.22 1.27
CA SER A 9 -5.61 -9.70 0.13
C SER A 9 -4.92 -8.49 -0.51
N TYR A 10 -4.44 -7.55 0.30
CA TYR A 10 -3.71 -6.38 -0.19
C TYR A 10 -2.36 -6.73 -0.83
N LEU A 11 -1.62 -7.68 -0.24
CA LEU A 11 -0.35 -8.14 -0.81
C LEU A 11 -0.54 -8.85 -2.15
N ILE A 12 -1.50 -9.78 -2.24
CA ILE A 12 -1.79 -10.50 -3.49
C ILE A 12 -2.27 -9.53 -4.57
N GLY A 13 -3.19 -8.63 -4.23
CA GLY A 13 -3.71 -7.61 -5.16
C GLY A 13 -2.61 -6.67 -5.63
N GLY A 14 -1.78 -6.18 -4.71
CA GLY A 14 -0.64 -5.32 -5.00
C GLY A 14 0.40 -5.99 -5.90
N LEU A 15 0.82 -7.22 -5.58
CA LEU A 15 1.77 -7.98 -6.39
C LEU A 15 1.23 -8.29 -7.79
N ARG A 16 -0.04 -8.69 -7.89
CA ARG A 16 -0.70 -8.93 -9.19
C ARG A 16 -0.70 -7.66 -10.05
N LEU A 17 -1.02 -6.51 -9.47
CA LEU A 17 -0.96 -5.22 -10.16
C LEU A 17 0.47 -4.87 -10.57
N LEU A 18 1.48 -5.19 -9.76
CA LEU A 18 2.89 -4.92 -10.07
C LEU A 18 3.30 -5.65 -11.35
N PHE A 19 3.11 -6.98 -11.38
CA PHE A 19 3.53 -7.83 -12.48
C PHE A 19 2.67 -7.66 -13.75
N SER A 20 1.46 -7.12 -13.60
CA SER A 20 0.57 -6.81 -14.73
C SER A 20 0.67 -5.36 -15.21
N SER A 21 1.48 -4.51 -14.55
CA SER A 21 1.53 -3.08 -14.83
C SER A 21 2.28 -2.78 -16.12
N LYS A 22 1.61 -2.11 -17.06
CA LYS A 22 2.23 -1.48 -18.23
C LYS A 22 2.44 0.02 -18.04
N PHE A 23 1.79 0.61 -17.03
CA PHE A 23 1.77 2.05 -16.79
C PHE A 23 2.35 2.41 -15.44
N LYS A 24 3.04 3.55 -15.39
CA LYS A 24 3.70 4.05 -14.17
C LYS A 24 2.71 4.25 -13.02
N TYR A 25 1.52 4.79 -13.25
CA TYR A 25 0.53 4.99 -12.19
C TYR A 25 0.08 3.67 -11.52
N THR A 26 0.05 2.57 -12.29
CA THR A 26 -0.34 1.25 -11.80
C THR A 26 0.73 0.67 -10.86
N VAL A 27 2.01 1.01 -11.09
CA VAL A 27 3.12 0.68 -10.17
C VAL A 27 2.93 1.40 -8.83
N PHE A 28 2.53 2.68 -8.85
CA PHE A 28 2.26 3.44 -7.63
C PHE A 28 1.06 2.88 -6.85
N LEU A 29 -0.03 2.53 -7.54
CA LEU A 29 -1.17 1.82 -6.93
C LEU A 29 -0.74 0.49 -6.31
N SER A 30 0.02 -0.30 -7.04
CA SER A 30 0.54 -1.59 -6.58
C SER A 30 1.37 -1.45 -5.30
N MET A 31 2.33 -0.52 -5.28
CA MET A 31 3.16 -0.26 -4.10
C MET A 31 2.32 0.22 -2.91
N GLY A 32 1.30 1.04 -3.14
CA GLY A 32 0.36 1.45 -2.09
C GLY A 32 -0.39 0.27 -1.47
N PHE A 33 -0.89 -0.66 -2.29
CA PHE A 33 -1.54 -1.88 -1.79
C PHE A 33 -0.57 -2.78 -1.00
N ILE A 34 0.66 -2.96 -1.48
CA ILE A 34 1.67 -3.76 -0.77
C ILE A 34 1.96 -3.16 0.62
N LEU A 35 2.14 -1.84 0.71
CA LEU A 35 2.42 -1.14 1.96
C LEU A 35 1.23 -1.18 2.94
N LEU A 36 0.00 -1.14 2.44
CA LEU A 36 -1.20 -1.41 3.24
C LEU A 36 -1.20 -2.83 3.82
N GLY A 37 -0.85 -3.83 3.00
CA GLY A 37 -0.70 -5.20 3.45
C GLY A 37 0.33 -5.33 4.56
N ILE A 38 1.49 -4.68 4.41
CA ILE A 38 2.53 -4.62 5.43
C ILE A 38 2.02 -3.94 6.71
N HIS A 39 1.29 -2.82 6.60
CA HIS A 39 0.70 -2.14 7.76
C HIS A 39 -0.25 -3.06 8.54
N TYR A 40 -1.10 -3.83 7.85
CA TYR A 40 -2.02 -4.75 8.51
C TYR A 40 -1.31 -5.96 9.15
N ILE A 41 -0.20 -6.44 8.58
CA ILE A 41 0.65 -7.45 9.23
C ILE A 41 1.25 -6.87 10.51
N LEU A 42 1.85 -5.69 10.41
CA LEU A 42 2.45 -4.98 11.53
C LEU A 42 1.44 -4.76 12.66
N LYS A 43 0.23 -4.27 12.33
CA LYS A 43 -0.88 -4.10 13.27
C LYS A 43 -1.36 -5.40 13.90
N SER A 44 -1.22 -6.53 13.20
CA SER A 44 -1.61 -7.84 13.72
C SER A 44 -0.61 -8.42 14.73
N ILE A 45 0.64 -7.92 14.73
CA ILE A 45 1.74 -8.41 15.56
C ILE A 45 1.98 -7.48 16.76
N THR A 46 1.75 -6.17 16.61
CA THR A 46 1.93 -5.22 17.71
C THR A 46 0.80 -5.28 18.71
N ILE A 47 1.16 -5.63 19.95
CA ILE A 47 0.27 -5.60 21.11
C ILE A 47 0.57 -4.31 21.87
N VAL A 48 -0.27 -3.30 21.68
CA VAL A 48 -0.62 -2.29 22.71
C VAL A 48 0.54 -1.45 23.28
N ASP A 49 1.25 -0.69 22.45
CA ASP A 49 2.01 0.48 22.92
C ASP A 49 1.91 1.64 21.93
N SER A 50 1.40 2.78 22.40
CA SER A 50 1.04 3.96 21.60
C SER A 50 2.22 4.60 20.86
N LEU A 51 3.45 4.43 21.36
CA LEU A 51 4.68 4.84 20.67
C LEU A 51 5.04 3.93 19.48
N VAL A 52 4.72 2.64 19.58
CA VAL A 52 4.95 1.65 18.52
C VAL A 52 3.96 1.88 17.38
N GLU A 53 2.72 2.26 17.69
CA GLU A 53 1.70 2.54 16.66
C GLU A 53 2.12 3.66 15.69
N ILE A 54 2.82 4.70 16.14
CA ILE A 54 3.28 5.81 15.30
C ILE A 54 4.30 5.32 14.26
N VAL A 55 5.29 4.54 14.69
CA VAL A 55 6.32 3.99 13.79
C VAL A 55 5.71 2.98 12.82
N PHE A 56 4.73 2.19 13.29
CA PHE A 56 4.08 1.16 12.49
C PHE A 56 2.99 1.74 11.56
N SER A 57 2.70 3.03 11.70
CA SER A 57 1.85 3.82 10.78
C SER A 57 2.63 4.40 9.59
N VAL A 58 3.96 4.32 9.58
CA VAL A 58 4.78 4.80 8.45
C VAL A 58 4.40 4.14 7.11
N PRO A 59 4.21 2.80 7.03
CA PRO A 59 3.76 2.17 5.79
C PRO A 59 2.39 2.67 5.32
N LEU A 60 1.49 3.00 6.25
CA LEU A 60 0.18 3.57 5.93
C LEU A 60 0.30 4.97 5.33
N LEU A 61 1.17 5.82 5.90
CA LEU A 61 1.42 7.17 5.38
C LEU A 61 2.02 7.13 3.97
N ILE A 62 2.99 6.24 3.74
CA ILE A 62 3.59 6.06 2.42
C ILE A 62 2.55 5.51 1.44
N ALA A 63 1.73 4.53 1.85
CA ALA A 63 0.65 4.01 1.02
C ALA A 63 -0.35 5.10 0.60
N ALA A 64 -0.78 5.93 1.55
CA ALA A 64 -1.70 7.04 1.29
C ALA A 64 -1.09 8.05 0.29
N PHE A 65 0.17 8.41 0.47
CA PHE A 65 0.88 9.28 -0.46
C PHE A 65 0.94 8.69 -1.89
N LEU A 66 1.25 7.40 -2.02
CA LEU A 66 1.28 6.73 -3.31
C LEU A 66 -0.09 6.70 -4.00
N PHE A 67 -1.18 6.50 -3.23
CA PHE A 67 -2.54 6.56 -3.77
C PHE A 67 -2.94 7.96 -4.19
N MET A 68 -2.49 9.00 -3.50
CA MET A 68 -2.69 10.38 -3.94
C MET A 68 -1.89 10.69 -5.20
N MET A 69 -0.70 10.09 -5.34
CA MET A 69 0.18 10.33 -6.50
C MET A 69 -0.23 9.58 -7.75
N ALA A 70 -0.80 8.38 -7.61
CA ALA A 70 -1.26 7.57 -8.75
C ALA A 70 -2.19 8.33 -9.73
N PRO A 71 -3.28 9.01 -9.31
CA PRO A 71 -4.14 9.75 -10.23
C PRO A 71 -3.42 10.96 -10.84
N ILE A 72 -2.51 11.61 -10.12
CA ILE A 72 -1.72 12.73 -10.65
C ILE A 72 -0.77 12.24 -11.74
N ILE A 73 -0.14 11.08 -11.55
CA ILE A 73 0.73 10.43 -12.54
C ILE A 73 -0.10 9.96 -13.73
N PHE A 74 -1.31 9.45 -13.52
CA PHE A 74 -2.23 9.09 -14.59
C PHE A 74 -2.57 10.30 -15.47
N ILE A 75 -3.02 11.41 -14.86
CA ILE A 75 -3.38 12.66 -15.56
C ILE A 75 -2.16 13.28 -16.26
N LYS A 76 -0.97 13.23 -15.66
CA LYS A 76 0.27 13.74 -16.29
C LYS A 76 0.83 12.80 -17.36
N GLY A 77 0.57 11.50 -17.25
CA GLY A 77 1.03 10.45 -18.16
C GLY A 77 0.32 10.48 -19.52
N ASP A 78 -0.90 11.01 -19.56
CA ASP A 78 -1.72 11.20 -20.78
C ASP A 78 -1.34 12.44 -21.61
N LYS A 79 -0.26 13.14 -21.26
CA LYS A 79 0.23 14.31 -22.02
C LYS A 79 1.37 13.99 -23.01
N LYS A 80 1.54 12.75 -23.42
CA LYS A 80 2.50 12.37 -24.47
C LYS A 80 1.84 11.58 -25.58
#